data_AF-A0A9E3RQI5-F1
#
_entry.id   AF-A0A9E3RQI5-F1
#
_cell.length_a   1.000
_cell.length_b   1.000
_cell.length_c   1.000
_cell.angle_alpha   90.00
_cell.angle_beta   90.00
_cell.angle_gamma   90.00
#
_symmetry.space_group_name_H-M   'P 1'
#
loop_
_entity.id
_entity.type
_entity.pdbx_description
1 polymer ?
#
loop_
_entity_poly.entity_id
_entity_poly.type
_entity_poly.pdbx_seq_one_letter_code
_entity_poly.pdbx_strand_id
1 'polypeptide(L)'
;MIEFECIQCGTSLRVENRHAGRTAWCRRCKRPVLVPVNATPIADQPDEFPTPVPPAQPVARPYFEPSQPPALEEPQETAMPAPVKRGPIQAMDTDPRNAALLAEIERRGRVIAQLTAEVEALRQAAESRAREGDLLEAELAAARKMALSGVQDTGRERAMIEELNAIISTQRELLVEKDEKIYKLDAALRRATRYSAETDGNTELPDVPRTLEDQTEAGGYEEGAEGGDARANVELDEARRLAQHRSLEIRSLRNALDDMAAKFDRVTVELRNAVLKLTETQQDNERLVSELASARDRLREKEFEGERFSTEPAQAPAESMEPALLEESLSSPVQVEVRPEPVWATAPVPRPEPVRAYSPPVTTPASDMPAQPATDIQHDQRVLVDALLRFLGRR
;
A
#
# COMPACT_ATOMS: atom_id res chain seq x y z
N MET A 1 18.63 -26.35 -7.78
CA MET A 1 17.97 -25.47 -8.77
C MET A 1 16.54 -25.22 -8.29
N ILE A 2 15.95 -24.04 -8.53
CA ILE A 2 14.56 -23.74 -8.15
C ILE A 2 13.66 -23.95 -9.36
N GLU A 3 12.68 -24.83 -9.24
CA GLU A 3 11.62 -25.01 -10.24
C GLU A 3 10.31 -24.41 -9.71
N PHE A 4 9.67 -23.56 -10.51
CA PHE A 4 8.37 -22.97 -10.17
C PHE A 4 7.58 -22.61 -11.43
N GLU A 5 6.27 -22.47 -11.32
CA GLU A 5 5.41 -22.14 -12.45
C GLU A 5 5.14 -20.64 -12.55
N CYS A 6 5.12 -20.10 -13.76
CA CYS A 6 4.74 -18.70 -13.99
C CYS A 6 3.24 -18.50 -13.74
N ILE A 7 2.89 -17.67 -12.76
CA ILE A 7 1.49 -17.33 -12.37
C ILE A 7 0.64 -16.86 -13.56
N GLN A 8 1.27 -16.24 -14.57
CA GLN A 8 0.56 -15.66 -15.71
C GLN A 8 0.29 -16.65 -16.85
N CYS A 9 1.12 -17.68 -17.03
CA CYS A 9 1.03 -18.57 -18.21
C CYS A 9 1.23 -20.06 -17.90
N GLY A 10 1.43 -20.44 -16.64
CA GLY A 10 1.58 -21.83 -16.17
C GLY A 10 2.84 -22.54 -16.66
N THR A 11 3.80 -21.84 -17.26
CA THR A 11 5.03 -22.50 -17.75
C THR A 11 6.03 -22.68 -16.62
N SER A 12 6.55 -23.90 -16.47
CA SER A 12 7.61 -24.24 -15.52
C SER A 12 8.93 -23.52 -15.87
N LEU A 13 9.46 -22.76 -14.93
CA LEU A 13 10.72 -22.04 -15.02
C LEU A 13 11.73 -22.69 -14.08
N ARG A 14 12.95 -22.91 -14.58
CA ARG A 14 14.09 -23.38 -13.79
C ARG A 14 15.09 -22.24 -13.64
N VAL A 15 15.38 -21.85 -12.41
CA VAL A 15 16.30 -20.74 -12.09
C VAL A 15 17.30 -21.20 -11.05
N GLU A 16 18.54 -20.74 -11.14
CA GLU A 16 19.56 -21.03 -10.13
C GLU A 16 19.20 -20.40 -8.76
N ASN A 17 19.58 -21.06 -7.66
CA ASN A 17 19.25 -20.62 -6.29
C ASN A 17 19.75 -19.20 -5.98
N ARG A 18 20.81 -18.71 -6.65
CA ARG A 18 21.33 -17.34 -6.49
C ARG A 18 20.34 -16.24 -6.87
N HIS A 19 19.27 -16.58 -7.59
CA HIS A 19 18.22 -15.65 -7.99
C HIS A 19 16.95 -15.75 -7.12
N ALA A 20 16.97 -16.54 -6.05
CA ALA A 20 15.88 -16.59 -5.08
C ALA A 20 15.56 -15.19 -4.53
N GLY A 21 14.28 -14.82 -4.50
CA GLY A 21 13.81 -13.51 -4.04
C GLY A 21 14.03 -12.36 -5.02
N ARG A 22 14.63 -12.60 -6.19
CA ARG A 22 14.80 -11.59 -7.25
C ARG A 22 13.69 -11.69 -8.30
N THR A 23 13.50 -10.59 -9.02
CA THR A 23 12.58 -10.54 -10.16
C THR A 23 13.26 -11.12 -11.40
N ALA A 24 12.66 -12.14 -12.00
CA ALA A 24 13.09 -12.75 -13.26
C ALA A 24 12.05 -12.49 -14.36
N TRP A 25 12.40 -12.73 -15.63
CA TRP A 25 11.47 -12.58 -16.76
C TRP A 25 11.03 -13.94 -17.28
N CYS A 26 9.71 -14.15 -17.43
CA CYS A 26 9.19 -15.38 -18.03
C CYS A 26 9.53 -15.43 -19.51
N ARG A 27 10.19 -16.52 -19.97
CA ARG A 27 10.58 -16.70 -21.38
C ARG A 27 9.38 -16.80 -22.33
N ARG A 28 8.19 -17.20 -21.84
CA ARG A 28 6.99 -17.40 -22.67
C ARG A 28 6.13 -16.15 -22.78
N CYS A 29 5.74 -15.55 -21.65
CA CYS A 29 4.83 -14.39 -21.65
C CYS A 29 5.55 -13.03 -21.54
N LYS A 30 6.88 -13.01 -21.35
CA LYS A 30 7.69 -11.80 -21.18
C LYS A 30 7.20 -10.88 -20.06
N ARG A 31 6.53 -11.41 -19.04
CA ARG A 31 6.17 -10.66 -17.82
C ARG A 31 7.20 -10.91 -16.71
N PRO A 32 7.45 -9.92 -15.84
CA PRO A 32 8.28 -10.13 -14.66
C PRO A 32 7.58 -11.11 -13.70
N VAL A 33 8.35 -12.02 -13.10
CA VAL A 33 7.90 -13.01 -12.13
C VAL A 33 8.87 -13.01 -10.95
N LEU A 34 8.34 -13.01 -9.73
CA LEU A 34 9.14 -13.08 -8.51
C LEU A 34 9.57 -14.53 -8.26
N VAL A 35 10.88 -14.79 -8.11
CA VAL A 35 11.39 -16.13 -7.80
C VAL A 35 11.15 -16.41 -6.31
N PRO A 36 10.44 -17.49 -5.93
CA PRO A 36 10.15 -17.80 -4.53
C PRO A 36 11.43 -18.10 -3.73
N VAL A 37 11.53 -17.53 -2.52
CA VAL A 37 12.70 -17.69 -1.62
C VAL A 37 12.73 -19.06 -0.94
N ASN A 38 11.55 -19.66 -0.73
CA ASN A 38 11.38 -20.83 0.12
C ASN A 38 11.12 -22.11 -0.67
N ALA A 39 11.41 -22.12 -1.99
CA ALA A 39 11.29 -23.34 -2.76
C ALA A 39 12.34 -24.32 -2.24
N THR A 40 11.86 -25.40 -1.61
CA THR A 40 12.71 -26.50 -1.16
C THR A 40 13.59 -26.91 -2.33
N PRO A 41 14.93 -26.88 -2.18
CA PRO A 41 15.80 -27.37 -3.22
C PRO A 41 15.39 -28.82 -3.46
N ILE A 42 14.86 -29.12 -4.65
CA ILE A 42 14.69 -30.50 -5.09
C ILE A 42 16.11 -31.04 -5.07
N ALA A 43 16.41 -31.86 -4.06
CA ALA A 43 17.68 -32.55 -3.97
C ALA A 43 17.79 -33.32 -5.29
N ASP A 44 18.86 -33.04 -6.05
CA ASP A 44 19.17 -33.72 -7.29
C ASP A 44 19.09 -35.23 -7.02
N GLN A 45 17.95 -35.85 -7.36
CA GLN A 45 17.90 -37.29 -7.50
C GLN A 45 18.80 -37.57 -8.70
N PRO A 46 19.89 -38.32 -8.52
CA PRO A 46 20.73 -38.67 -9.65
C PRO A 46 19.87 -39.47 -10.62
N ASP A 47 19.62 -38.89 -11.79
CA ASP A 47 19.13 -39.63 -12.95
C ASP A 47 20.05 -40.84 -13.16
N GLU A 48 19.57 -42.04 -12.84
CA GLU A 48 20.22 -43.31 -13.15
C GLU A 48 20.23 -43.49 -14.68
N PHE A 49 21.22 -42.88 -15.33
CA PHE A 49 21.62 -43.29 -16.68
C PHE A 49 22.53 -44.52 -16.57
N PRO A 50 22.28 -45.59 -17.36
CA PRO A 50 23.13 -46.77 -17.37
C PRO A 50 24.53 -46.41 -17.86
N THR A 51 25.53 -46.81 -17.08
CA THR A 51 26.96 -46.57 -17.27
C THR A 51 27.50 -47.23 -18.55
N PRO A 52 28.23 -46.48 -19.40
CA PRO A 52 29.27 -47.04 -20.25
C PRO A 52 30.65 -46.70 -19.68
N VAL A 53 31.38 -47.78 -19.37
CA VAL A 53 32.83 -48.00 -19.25
C VAL A 53 33.77 -46.77 -19.29
N PRO A 54 34.68 -46.60 -18.30
CA PRO A 54 35.64 -45.50 -18.28
C PRO A 54 36.90 -45.79 -19.11
N PRO A 55 37.46 -44.79 -19.80
CA PRO A 55 38.89 -44.77 -20.08
C PRO A 55 39.60 -43.67 -19.27
N ALA A 56 40.68 -44.12 -18.63
CA ALA A 56 41.93 -43.42 -18.37
C ALA A 56 41.90 -42.00 -17.77
N GLN A 57 42.38 -41.92 -16.53
CA GLN A 57 42.82 -40.70 -15.86
C GLN A 57 43.82 -39.91 -16.72
N PRO A 58 43.79 -38.57 -16.60
CA PRO A 58 45.03 -37.81 -16.61
C PRO A 58 45.15 -36.86 -15.40
N VAL A 59 46.24 -37.09 -14.68
CA VAL A 59 47.21 -36.11 -14.18
C VAL A 59 46.69 -34.96 -13.30
N ALA A 60 47.16 -34.98 -12.05
CA ALA A 60 47.05 -33.94 -11.05
C ALA A 60 47.38 -32.53 -11.58
N ARG A 61 46.45 -31.59 -11.42
CA ARG A 61 46.75 -30.16 -11.46
C ARG A 61 47.23 -29.72 -10.08
N PRO A 62 48.34 -28.97 -9.97
CA PRO A 62 48.78 -28.38 -8.72
C PRO A 62 47.75 -27.35 -8.21
N TYR A 63 47.54 -27.38 -6.90
CA TYR A 63 46.76 -26.42 -6.13
C TYR A 63 47.21 -24.99 -6.48
N PHE A 64 46.31 -24.18 -7.03
CA PHE A 64 46.49 -22.72 -7.09
C PHE A 64 46.05 -22.17 -5.74
N GLU A 65 47.03 -21.75 -4.95
CA GLU A 65 46.86 -20.98 -3.72
C GLU A 65 46.29 -19.60 -4.10
N PRO A 66 45.14 -19.16 -3.55
CA PRO A 66 44.59 -17.85 -3.84
C PRO A 66 45.51 -16.78 -3.27
N SER A 67 46.18 -16.06 -4.16
CA SER A 67 46.95 -14.86 -3.84
C SER A 67 46.12 -13.91 -2.98
N GLN A 68 46.73 -13.41 -1.90
CA GLN A 68 46.23 -12.33 -1.07
C GLN A 68 45.66 -11.18 -1.93
N PRO A 69 44.51 -10.59 -1.56
CA PRO A 69 44.09 -9.35 -2.18
C PRO A 69 45.17 -8.29 -1.94
N PRO A 70 45.54 -7.49 -2.97
CA PRO A 70 46.49 -6.41 -2.78
C PRO A 70 45.97 -5.49 -1.68
N ALA A 71 46.88 -5.10 -0.79
CA ALA A 71 46.63 -4.07 0.21
C ALA A 71 45.96 -2.88 -0.48
N LEU A 72 44.86 -2.41 0.10
CA LEU A 72 44.29 -1.10 -0.24
C LEU A 72 45.42 -0.07 -0.11
N GLU A 73 45.98 0.32 -1.25
CA GLU A 73 46.79 1.54 -1.33
C GLU A 73 45.85 2.68 -0.96
N GLU A 74 46.19 3.36 0.13
CA GLU A 74 45.55 4.61 0.54
C GLU A 74 45.51 5.54 -0.68
N PRO A 75 44.36 6.17 -0.96
CA PRO A 75 44.25 7.09 -2.08
C PRO A 75 45.30 8.17 -1.89
N GLN A 76 46.35 8.14 -2.72
CA GLN A 76 47.30 9.23 -2.80
C GLN A 76 46.48 10.48 -3.13
N GLU A 77 46.51 11.45 -2.21
CA GLU A 77 46.11 12.83 -2.47
C GLU A 77 46.90 13.32 -3.67
N THR A 78 46.35 13.10 -4.87
CA THR A 78 46.77 13.84 -6.06
C THR A 78 46.50 15.29 -5.75
N ALA A 79 47.58 15.99 -5.39
CA ALA A 79 47.63 17.41 -5.14
C ALA A 79 46.76 18.13 -6.18
N MET A 80 45.74 18.83 -5.68
CA MET A 80 44.88 19.64 -6.52
C MET A 80 45.76 20.54 -7.41
N PRO A 81 45.51 20.59 -8.73
CA PRO A 81 46.26 21.49 -9.59
C PRO A 81 46.12 22.90 -9.04
N ALA A 82 47.26 23.56 -8.84
CA ALA A 82 47.34 24.91 -8.31
C ALA A 82 46.31 25.81 -9.02
N PRO A 83 45.61 26.71 -8.30
CA PRO A 83 44.57 27.55 -8.87
C PRO A 83 45.18 28.33 -10.03
N VAL A 84 44.75 27.98 -11.25
CA VAL A 84 45.08 28.73 -12.45
C VAL A 84 44.55 30.13 -12.20
N LYS A 85 45.47 31.11 -12.07
CA LYS A 85 45.14 32.53 -11.97
C LYS A 85 44.43 32.93 -13.26
N ARG A 86 43.11 32.75 -13.30
CA ARG A 86 42.25 33.36 -14.31
C ARG A 86 42.44 34.86 -14.16
N GLY A 87 43.01 35.49 -15.18
CA GLY A 87 43.12 36.94 -15.24
C GLY A 87 41.74 37.59 -15.06
N PRO A 88 41.69 38.88 -14.71
CA PRO A 88 40.43 39.61 -14.58
C PRO A 88 39.62 39.41 -15.85
N ILE A 89 38.52 38.66 -15.73
CA ILE A 89 37.56 38.50 -16.81
C ILE A 89 37.07 39.92 -17.07
N GLN A 90 37.54 40.52 -18.16
CA GLN A 90 37.07 41.83 -18.59
C GLN A 90 35.55 41.74 -18.65
N ALA A 91 34.89 42.69 -17.98
CA ALA A 91 33.44 42.77 -17.91
C ALA A 91 32.90 42.67 -19.33
N MET A 92 32.41 41.49 -19.72
CA MET A 92 31.66 41.32 -20.95
C MET A 92 30.48 42.27 -20.81
N ASP A 93 30.35 43.16 -21.80
CA ASP A 93 29.30 44.15 -21.86
C ASP A 93 27.96 43.54 -21.48
N THR A 94 27.28 44.22 -20.57
CA THR A 94 25.94 43.86 -20.08
C THR A 94 24.94 44.05 -21.21
N ASP A 95 24.95 43.14 -22.17
CA ASP A 95 23.91 43.06 -23.18
C ASP A 95 22.58 42.83 -22.44
N PRO A 96 21.57 43.70 -22.59
CA PRO A 96 20.26 43.53 -21.96
C PRO A 96 19.63 42.15 -22.24
N ARG A 97 20.02 41.48 -23.34
CA ARG A 97 19.60 40.10 -23.62
C ARG A 97 20.14 39.08 -22.60
N ASN A 98 21.39 39.24 -22.15
CA ASN A 98 21.99 38.37 -21.13
C ASN A 98 21.34 38.60 -19.76
N ALA A 99 20.96 39.84 -19.44
CA ALA A 99 20.23 40.15 -18.21
C ALA A 99 18.84 39.48 -18.17
N ALA A 100 18.13 39.47 -19.31
CA ALA A 100 16.83 38.80 -19.42
C ALA A 100 16.95 37.27 -19.30
N LEU A 101 17.99 36.67 -19.91
CA LEU A 101 18.26 35.24 -19.79
C LEU A 101 18.56 34.84 -18.33
N LEU A 102 19.43 35.59 -17.65
CA LEU A 102 19.77 35.35 -16.24
C LEU A 102 18.53 35.45 -15.34
N ALA A 103 17.67 36.46 -15.56
CA ALA A 103 16.42 36.60 -14.80
C ALA A 103 15.45 35.41 -15.01
N GLU A 104 15.41 34.83 -16.21
CA GLU A 104 14.62 33.64 -16.51
C GLU A 104 15.23 32.37 -15.88
N ILE A 105 16.56 32.22 -15.91
CA ILE A 105 17.27 31.13 -15.22
C ILE A 105 16.98 31.18 -13.71
N GLU A 106 17.08 32.36 -13.09
CA GLU A 106 16.73 32.54 -11.68
C GLU A 106 15.26 32.23 -11.38
N ARG A 107 14.34 32.62 -12.26
CA ARG A 107 12.92 32.31 -12.12
C ARG A 107 12.69 30.79 -12.16
N ARG A 108 13.32 30.09 -13.11
CA ARG A 108 13.26 28.61 -13.21
C ARG A 108 13.90 27.94 -11.99
N GLY A 109 15.03 28.45 -11.51
CA GLY A 109 15.68 27.99 -10.29
C GLY A 109 14.76 28.08 -9.06
N ARG A 110 14.02 29.19 -8.90
CA ARG A 110 13.02 29.34 -7.84
C ARG A 110 11.89 28.30 -7.94
N VAL A 111 11.38 28.03 -9.14
CA VAL A 111 10.33 27.03 -9.36
C VAL A 111 10.84 25.62 -9.04
N ILE A 112 12.06 25.27 -9.46
CA ILE A 112 12.69 23.98 -9.14
C ILE A 112 12.87 23.83 -7.62
N ALA A 113 13.35 24.87 -6.94
CA ALA A 113 13.52 24.86 -5.49
C ALA A 113 12.17 24.67 -4.76
N GLN A 114 11.11 25.35 -5.22
CA GLN A 114 9.77 25.19 -4.66
C GLN A 114 9.22 23.77 -4.86
N LEU A 115 9.33 23.22 -6.07
CA LEU A 115 8.88 21.85 -6.34
C LEU A 115 9.67 20.81 -5.53
N THR A 116 10.98 21.04 -5.34
CA THR A 116 11.82 20.18 -4.50
C THR A 116 11.35 20.22 -3.05
N ALA A 117 11.05 21.40 -2.52
CA ALA A 117 10.50 21.54 -1.16
C ALA A 117 9.11 20.89 -1.01
N GLU A 118 8.23 21.03 -2.00
CA GLU A 118 6.92 20.36 -2.01
C GLU A 118 7.06 18.83 -2.00
N VAL A 119 8.00 18.28 -2.78
CA VAL A 119 8.29 16.83 -2.83
C VAL A 119 8.85 16.33 -1.49
N GLU A 120 9.78 17.07 -0.88
CA GLU A 120 10.34 16.74 0.44
C GLU A 120 9.23 16.75 1.52
N ALA A 121 8.35 17.74 1.50
CA ALA A 121 7.21 17.83 2.42
C ALA A 121 6.22 16.66 2.24
N LEU A 122 5.93 16.27 0.99
CA LEU A 122 5.09 15.10 0.71
C LEU A 122 5.76 13.81 1.19
N ARG A 123 7.09 13.68 1.05
CA ARG A 123 7.85 12.54 1.55
C ARG A 123 7.78 12.45 3.07
N GLN A 124 8.00 13.56 3.77
CA GLN A 124 7.87 13.62 5.23
C GLN A 124 6.45 13.27 5.71
N ALA A 125 5.42 13.75 5.01
CA ALA A 125 4.03 13.41 5.30
C ALA A 125 3.70 11.94 5.03
N ALA A 126 4.34 11.32 4.02
CA ALA A 126 4.22 9.88 3.78
C ALA A 126 4.91 9.07 4.89
N GLU A 127 6.10 9.47 5.31
CA GLU A 127 6.83 8.81 6.42
C GLU A 127 6.10 8.95 7.75
N SER A 128 5.49 10.11 8.06
CA SER A 128 4.70 10.29 9.28
C SER A 128 3.47 9.38 9.28
N ARG A 129 2.78 9.27 8.14
CA ARG A 129 1.62 8.38 7.98
C ARG A 129 2.00 6.91 8.04
N ALA A 130 3.17 6.52 7.53
CA ALA A 130 3.66 5.16 7.67
C ALA A 130 3.85 4.80 9.16
N ARG A 131 4.42 5.70 9.96
CA ARG A 131 4.55 5.53 11.41
C ARG A 131 3.20 5.44 12.12
N GLU A 132 2.21 6.24 11.72
CA GLU A 132 0.84 6.11 12.23
C GLU A 132 0.22 4.75 11.88
N GLY A 133 0.45 4.25 10.66
CA GLY A 133 0.05 2.92 10.24
C GLY A 133 0.68 1.81 11.10
N ASP A 134 1.97 1.90 11.39
CA ASP A 134 2.70 0.96 12.25
C ASP A 134 2.12 0.95 13.69
N LEU A 135 1.77 2.13 14.22
CA LEU A 135 1.13 2.26 15.53
C LEU A 135 -0.26 1.63 15.55
N LEU A 136 -1.08 1.87 14.53
CA LEU A 136 -2.40 1.24 14.40
C LEU A 136 -2.29 -0.29 14.27
N GLU A 137 -1.33 -0.81 13.52
CA GLU A 137 -1.10 -2.25 13.39
C GLU A 137 -0.65 -2.87 14.72
N ALA A 138 0.17 -2.16 15.51
CA ALA A 138 0.56 -2.56 16.85
C ALA A 138 -0.62 -2.56 17.85
N GLU A 139 -1.46 -1.52 17.83
CA GLU A 139 -2.69 -1.44 18.64
C GLU A 139 -3.65 -2.58 18.29
N LEU A 140 -3.81 -2.88 17.01
CA LEU A 140 -4.68 -3.96 16.53
C LEU A 140 -4.13 -5.34 16.89
N ALA A 141 -2.81 -5.53 16.85
CA ALA A 141 -2.16 -6.73 17.35
C ALA A 141 -2.35 -6.89 18.87
N ALA A 142 -2.28 -5.80 19.65
CA ALA A 142 -2.56 -5.81 21.07
C ALA A 142 -4.03 -6.16 21.36
N ALA A 143 -4.97 -5.57 20.61
CA ALA A 143 -6.40 -5.88 20.70
C ALA A 143 -6.69 -7.35 20.36
N ARG A 144 -6.07 -7.90 19.30
CA ARG A 144 -6.15 -9.33 18.96
C ARG A 144 -5.62 -10.22 20.08
N LYS A 145 -4.50 -9.83 20.71
CA LYS A 145 -3.91 -10.58 21.83
C LYS A 145 -4.83 -10.56 23.06
N MET A 146 -5.46 -9.42 23.35
CA MET A 146 -6.45 -9.30 24.43
C MET A 146 -7.67 -10.17 24.16
N ALA A 147 -8.25 -10.12 22.95
CA ALA A 147 -9.39 -10.94 22.55
C ALA A 147 -9.09 -12.45 22.61
N LEU A 148 -7.87 -12.87 22.23
CA LEU A 148 -7.45 -14.27 22.33
C LEU A 148 -7.20 -14.74 23.78
N SER A 149 -6.91 -13.82 24.70
CA SER A 149 -6.53 -14.15 26.08
C SER A 149 -7.70 -14.33 27.04
N GLY A 150 -8.91 -13.95 26.64
CA GLY A 150 -10.10 -14.17 27.45
C GLY A 150 -11.36 -13.96 26.63
N VAL A 151 -12.32 -14.88 26.82
CA VAL A 151 -13.74 -14.77 26.46
C VAL A 151 -14.15 -15.45 25.13
N GLN A 152 -15.27 -16.15 25.26
CA GLN A 152 -15.94 -16.99 24.29
C GLN A 152 -16.54 -16.12 23.16
N ASP A 153 -15.93 -16.17 21.99
CA ASP A 153 -16.51 -16.28 20.64
C ASP A 153 -17.96 -15.75 20.48
N THR A 154 -18.23 -14.50 20.87
CA THR A 154 -19.49 -13.87 20.52
C THR A 154 -19.36 -13.44 19.05
N GLY A 155 -20.27 -13.86 18.18
CA GLY A 155 -20.20 -13.56 16.74
C GLY A 155 -20.09 -12.06 16.41
N ARG A 156 -20.36 -11.19 17.39
CA ARG A 156 -20.17 -9.74 17.32
C ARG A 156 -18.68 -9.32 17.25
N GLU A 157 -17.79 -9.99 17.97
CA GLU A 157 -16.35 -9.72 17.92
C GLU A 157 -15.76 -10.14 16.58
N ARG A 158 -16.18 -11.28 16.01
CA ARG A 158 -15.78 -11.69 14.66
C ARG A 158 -16.23 -10.68 13.61
N ALA A 159 -17.49 -10.23 13.66
CA ALA A 159 -17.99 -9.22 12.73
C ALA A 159 -17.19 -7.91 12.81
N MET A 160 -16.81 -7.48 14.02
CA MET A 160 -15.99 -6.28 14.23
C MET A 160 -14.55 -6.46 13.71
N ILE A 161 -13.94 -7.63 13.91
CA ILE A 161 -12.62 -7.96 13.36
C ILE A 161 -12.67 -7.99 11.83
N GLU A 162 -13.73 -8.52 11.23
CA GLU A 162 -13.93 -8.51 9.77
C GLU A 162 -14.08 -7.09 9.24
N GLU A 163 -14.86 -6.23 9.91
CA GLU A 163 -15.03 -4.82 9.53
C GLU A 163 -13.71 -4.03 9.64
N LEU A 164 -12.95 -4.22 10.72
CA LEU A 164 -11.60 -3.65 10.88
C LEU A 164 -10.65 -4.12 9.78
N ASN A 165 -10.66 -5.43 9.44
CA ASN A 165 -9.83 -5.95 8.36
C ASN A 165 -10.20 -5.37 6.99
N ALA A 166 -11.50 -5.15 6.72
CA ALA A 166 -11.96 -4.50 5.50
C ALA A 166 -11.49 -3.04 5.41
N ILE A 167 -11.54 -2.28 6.52
CA ILE A 167 -11.02 -0.91 6.58
C ILE A 167 -9.51 -0.89 6.33
N ILE A 168 -8.74 -1.76 6.97
CA ILE A 168 -7.28 -1.87 6.77
C ILE A 168 -6.95 -2.20 5.32
N SER A 169 -7.67 -3.15 4.71
CA SER A 169 -7.49 -3.51 3.30
C SER A 169 -7.69 -2.30 2.39
N THR A 170 -8.75 -1.53 2.63
CA THR A 170 -9.06 -0.31 1.86
C THR A 170 -7.97 0.75 2.03
N GLN A 171 -7.43 0.92 3.25
CA GLN A 171 -6.31 1.84 3.48
C GLN A 171 -5.03 1.39 2.76
N ARG A 172 -4.73 0.09 2.72
CA ARG A 172 -3.57 -0.45 2.00
C ARG A 172 -3.67 -0.16 0.50
N GLU A 173 -4.84 -0.33 -0.11
CA GLU A 173 -5.05 -0.01 -1.53
C GLU A 173 -4.85 1.49 -1.82
N LEU A 174 -5.38 2.38 -0.95
CA LEU A 174 -5.19 3.82 -1.07
C LEU A 174 -3.71 4.25 -0.90
N LEU A 175 -2.95 3.58 -0.03
CA LEU A 175 -1.52 3.84 0.13
C LEU A 175 -0.74 3.42 -1.12
N VAL A 176 -1.05 2.26 -1.70
CA VAL A 176 -0.43 1.82 -2.97
C VAL A 176 -0.72 2.80 -4.11
N GLU A 177 -1.94 3.31 -4.23
CA GLU A 177 -2.28 4.32 -5.23
C GLU A 177 -1.51 5.63 -5.03
N LYS A 178 -1.31 6.05 -3.77
CA LYS A 178 -0.50 7.23 -3.42
C LYS A 178 0.98 7.03 -3.78
N ASP A 179 1.56 5.88 -3.45
CA ASP A 179 2.95 5.57 -3.78
C ASP A 179 3.18 5.56 -5.29
N GLU A 180 2.24 5.04 -6.08
CA GLU A 180 2.31 5.09 -7.55
C GLU A 180 2.31 6.53 -8.07
N LYS A 181 1.50 7.42 -7.47
CA LYS A 181 1.45 8.84 -7.85
C LYS A 181 2.71 9.60 -7.44
N ILE A 182 3.25 9.34 -6.25
CA ILE A 182 4.53 9.89 -5.80
C ILE A 182 5.64 9.44 -6.76
N TYR A 183 5.67 8.17 -7.14
CA TYR A 183 6.64 7.64 -8.10
C TYR A 183 6.53 8.32 -9.48
N LYS A 184 5.31 8.54 -9.98
CA LYS A 184 5.08 9.26 -11.25
C LYS A 184 5.56 10.72 -11.19
N LEU A 185 5.34 11.39 -10.07
CA LEU A 185 5.81 12.77 -9.83
C LEU A 185 7.33 12.83 -9.74
N ASP A 186 7.97 11.94 -9.00
CA ASP A 186 9.44 11.87 -8.91
C ASP A 186 10.07 11.58 -10.29
N ALA A 187 9.48 10.66 -11.06
CA ALA A 187 9.90 10.40 -12.43
C ALA A 187 9.73 11.62 -13.36
N ALA A 188 8.67 12.41 -13.18
CA ALA A 188 8.48 13.66 -13.92
C ALA A 188 9.53 14.72 -13.53
N LEU A 189 9.81 14.87 -12.23
CA LEU A 189 10.82 15.79 -11.71
C LEU A 189 12.23 15.44 -12.22
N ARG A 190 12.61 14.15 -12.20
CA ARG A 190 13.88 13.65 -12.75
C ARG A 190 14.03 13.86 -14.26
N ARG A 191 12.92 13.90 -15.01
CA ARG A 191 12.93 14.26 -16.44
C ARG A 191 13.11 15.76 -16.61
N ALA A 192 12.39 16.58 -15.85
CA ALA A 192 12.50 18.04 -15.91
C ALA A 192 13.92 18.52 -15.55
N THR A 193 14.53 17.94 -14.52
CA THR A 193 15.91 18.25 -14.11
C THR A 193 16.93 17.82 -15.16
N ARG A 194 16.77 16.64 -15.78
CA ARG A 194 17.62 16.23 -16.92
C ARG A 194 17.51 17.17 -18.10
N TYR A 195 16.30 17.57 -18.48
CA TYR A 195 16.10 18.55 -19.55
C TYR A 195 16.79 19.88 -19.25
N SER A 196 16.75 20.36 -17.99
CA SER A 196 17.47 21.58 -17.60
C SER A 196 18.99 21.40 -17.73
N ALA A 197 19.55 20.28 -17.26
CA ALA A 197 20.98 20.02 -17.33
C ALA A 197 21.49 19.89 -18.78
N GLU A 198 20.70 19.26 -19.66
CA GLU A 198 21.02 19.16 -21.10
C GLU A 198 20.96 20.51 -21.80
N THR A 199 20.02 21.40 -21.42
CA THR A 199 19.97 22.75 -21.99
C THR A 199 21.09 23.66 -21.49
N ASP A 200 21.55 23.48 -20.25
CA ASP A 200 22.63 24.30 -19.68
C ASP A 200 24.02 23.83 -20.18
N GLY A 201 24.20 22.52 -20.43
CA GLY A 201 25.47 21.91 -20.81
C GLY A 201 25.84 21.99 -22.30
N ASN A 202 24.89 22.31 -23.19
CA ASN A 202 25.14 22.38 -24.64
C ASN A 202 25.22 23.82 -25.18
N THR A 203 25.37 24.81 -24.29
CA THR A 203 25.69 26.20 -24.65
C THR A 203 27.20 26.42 -24.76
N GLU A 204 27.95 25.43 -25.26
CA GLU A 204 29.15 25.80 -26.01
C GLU A 204 28.63 26.49 -27.27
N LEU A 205 28.60 27.84 -27.24
CA LEU A 205 28.45 28.63 -28.44
C LEU A 205 29.36 27.99 -29.48
N PRO A 206 28.86 27.57 -30.66
CA PRO A 206 29.76 27.12 -31.72
C PRO A 206 30.80 28.21 -31.88
N ASP A 207 32.08 27.85 -31.77
CA ASP A 207 33.20 28.76 -32.02
C ASP A 207 32.98 29.35 -33.40
N VAL A 208 32.34 30.53 -33.45
CA VAL A 208 32.22 31.31 -34.66
C VAL A 208 33.66 31.69 -34.97
N PRO A 209 34.24 31.21 -36.07
CA PRO A 209 35.61 31.55 -36.40
C PRO A 209 35.73 33.08 -36.47
N ARG A 210 36.50 33.65 -35.54
CA ARG A 210 36.90 35.06 -35.51
C ARG A 210 37.86 35.34 -36.68
N THR A 211 37.37 35.29 -37.90
CA THR A 211 38.13 35.63 -39.12
C THR A 211 37.28 36.38 -40.13
N LEU A 212 36.50 37.37 -39.68
CA LEU A 212 35.65 38.18 -40.57
C LEU A 212 35.63 39.67 -40.20
N GLU A 213 36.70 40.17 -39.57
CA GLU A 213 36.89 41.63 -39.36
C GLU A 213 37.74 42.29 -40.46
N ASP A 214 38.17 41.55 -41.49
CA ASP A 214 39.09 42.07 -42.52
C ASP A 214 38.51 42.11 -43.95
N GLN A 215 37.18 42.09 -44.12
CA GLN A 215 36.53 42.16 -45.44
C GLN A 215 35.43 43.22 -45.58
N THR A 216 35.43 44.27 -44.76
CA THR A 216 34.60 45.45 -45.00
C THR A 216 35.32 46.43 -45.93
N GLU A 217 35.56 46.04 -47.19
CA GLU A 217 35.94 47.00 -48.23
C GLU A 217 35.78 46.39 -49.64
N ALA A 218 34.53 46.04 -50.02
CA ALA A 218 34.03 46.21 -51.38
C ALA A 218 32.69 45.49 -51.59
N GLY A 219 31.70 46.24 -52.07
CA GLY A 219 30.66 45.70 -52.95
C GLY A 219 29.33 45.39 -52.27
N GLY A 220 28.38 46.30 -52.47
CA GLY A 220 27.01 46.17 -51.96
C GLY A 220 26.27 44.95 -52.51
N TYR A 221 25.59 44.28 -51.60
CA TYR A 221 24.36 43.52 -51.84
C TYR A 221 23.46 43.78 -50.64
N GLU A 222 22.76 44.92 -50.65
CA GLU A 222 21.58 45.13 -49.83
C GLU A 222 20.42 44.43 -50.54
N GLU A 223 19.95 43.30 -49.99
CA GLU A 223 18.57 42.76 -50.11
C GLU A 223 18.59 41.27 -49.75
N GLY A 224 18.01 40.90 -48.60
CA GLY A 224 17.78 39.48 -48.29
C GLY A 224 17.66 39.05 -46.83
N ALA A 225 17.62 39.97 -45.85
CA ALA A 225 17.63 39.62 -44.41
C ALA A 225 16.25 39.52 -43.74
N GLU A 226 15.13 39.47 -44.49
CA GLU A 226 13.77 39.48 -43.90
C GLU A 226 13.16 38.07 -43.66
N GLY A 227 13.90 36.98 -43.92
CA GLY A 227 13.34 35.62 -43.88
C GLY A 227 13.55 34.80 -42.60
N GLY A 228 14.40 35.24 -41.67
CA GLY A 228 14.86 34.43 -40.52
C GLY A 228 13.90 34.42 -39.31
N ASP A 229 13.23 35.53 -39.05
CA ASP A 229 12.50 35.73 -37.79
C ASP A 229 11.16 34.97 -37.73
N ALA A 230 10.59 34.60 -38.88
CA ALA A 230 9.29 33.92 -38.92
C ALA A 230 9.35 32.49 -38.33
N ARG A 231 10.44 31.74 -38.54
CA ARG A 231 10.58 30.39 -37.99
C ARG A 231 10.83 30.39 -36.48
N ALA A 232 11.68 31.30 -36.00
CA ALA A 232 11.96 31.44 -34.57
C ALA A 232 10.69 31.81 -33.77
N ASN A 233 9.82 32.65 -34.33
CA ASN A 233 8.56 33.01 -33.70
C ASN A 233 7.57 31.83 -33.64
N VAL A 234 7.53 30.96 -34.67
CA VAL A 234 6.68 29.76 -34.66
C VAL A 234 7.13 28.75 -33.61
N GLU A 235 8.43 28.50 -33.49
CA GLU A 235 8.98 27.59 -32.47
C GLU A 235 8.74 28.13 -31.04
N LEU A 236 8.88 29.44 -30.85
CA LEU A 236 8.60 30.09 -29.56
C LEU A 236 7.13 29.98 -29.17
N ASP A 237 6.21 30.16 -30.12
CA ASP A 237 4.77 30.02 -29.87
C ASP A 237 4.36 28.57 -29.61
N GLU A 238 4.98 27.61 -30.27
CA GLU A 238 4.77 26.19 -30.00
C GLU A 238 5.29 25.81 -28.60
N ALA A 239 6.47 26.29 -28.21
CA ALA A 239 7.00 26.12 -26.86
C ALA A 239 6.08 26.74 -25.79
N ARG A 240 5.50 27.92 -26.06
CA ARG A 240 4.51 28.55 -25.16
C ARG A 240 3.24 27.74 -25.01
N ARG A 241 2.70 27.19 -26.11
CA ARG A 241 1.52 26.30 -26.06
C ARG A 241 1.80 25.04 -25.26
N LEU A 242 2.97 24.43 -25.46
CA LEU A 242 3.36 23.22 -24.75
C LEU A 242 3.58 23.48 -23.26
N ALA A 243 4.16 24.64 -22.90
CA ALA A 243 4.27 25.09 -21.52
C ALA A 243 2.91 25.35 -20.86
N GLN A 244 1.97 26.00 -21.57
CA GLN A 244 0.61 26.21 -21.09
C GLN A 244 -0.13 24.89 -20.84
N HIS A 245 -0.03 23.94 -21.78
CA HIS A 245 -0.61 22.60 -21.64
C HIS A 245 -0.08 21.89 -20.39
N ARG A 246 1.25 21.84 -20.22
CA ARG A 246 1.87 21.25 -19.02
C ARG A 246 1.44 21.95 -17.74
N SER A 247 1.28 23.27 -17.75
CA SER A 247 0.79 24.01 -16.56
C SER A 247 -0.65 23.66 -16.17
N LEU A 248 -1.49 23.29 -17.14
CA LEU A 248 -2.86 22.83 -16.91
C LEU A 248 -2.87 21.39 -16.40
N GLU A 249 -2.04 20.52 -16.95
CA GLU A 249 -1.85 19.14 -16.44
C GLU A 249 -1.37 19.15 -14.99
N ILE A 250 -0.37 19.97 -14.65
CA ILE A 250 0.14 20.09 -13.27
C ILE A 250 -0.98 20.59 -12.33
N ARG A 251 -1.77 21.58 -12.75
CA ARG A 251 -2.93 22.06 -11.96
C ARG A 251 -3.99 20.98 -11.78
N SER A 252 -4.30 20.22 -12.83
CA SER A 252 -5.25 19.10 -12.75
C SER A 252 -4.78 18.02 -11.77
N LEU A 253 -3.49 17.65 -11.82
CA LEU A 253 -2.90 16.69 -10.89
C LEU A 253 -2.89 17.20 -9.45
N ARG A 254 -2.62 18.49 -9.23
CA ARG A 254 -2.68 19.11 -7.90
C ARG A 254 -4.10 19.05 -7.32
N ASN A 255 -5.11 19.41 -8.11
CA ASN A 255 -6.50 19.33 -7.67
C ASN A 255 -6.93 17.89 -7.35
N ALA A 256 -6.45 16.89 -8.12
CA ALA A 256 -6.70 15.48 -7.83
C ALA A 256 -6.00 15.01 -6.54
N LEU A 257 -4.81 15.53 -6.24
CA LEU A 257 -4.12 15.29 -4.98
C LEU A 257 -4.87 15.88 -3.79
N ASP A 258 -5.35 17.11 -3.90
CA ASP A 258 -6.12 17.78 -2.86
C ASP A 258 -7.45 17.06 -2.59
N ASP A 259 -8.15 16.58 -3.63
CA ASP A 259 -9.38 15.79 -3.47
C ASP A 259 -9.13 14.44 -2.76
N MET A 260 -8.04 13.75 -3.10
CA MET A 260 -7.65 12.53 -2.39
C MET A 260 -7.23 12.79 -0.94
N ALA A 261 -6.54 13.90 -0.67
CA ALA A 261 -6.20 14.29 0.69
C ALA A 261 -7.49 14.50 1.51
N ALA A 262 -8.46 15.23 0.95
CA ALA A 262 -9.76 15.46 1.59
C ALA A 262 -10.59 14.17 1.79
N LYS A 263 -10.48 13.18 0.88
CA LYS A 263 -11.08 11.85 1.06
C LYS A 263 -10.40 11.07 2.17
N PHE A 264 -9.08 11.12 2.24
CA PHE A 264 -8.31 10.45 3.28
C PHE A 264 -8.63 11.02 4.66
N ASP A 265 -8.71 12.35 4.80
CA ASP A 265 -9.07 12.99 6.07
C ASP A 265 -10.47 12.58 6.54
N ARG A 266 -11.43 12.43 5.62
CA ARG A 266 -12.77 11.88 5.93
C ARG A 266 -12.69 10.46 6.47
N VAL A 267 -11.96 9.57 5.79
CA VAL A 267 -11.79 8.17 6.24
C VAL A 267 -11.10 8.11 7.62
N THR A 268 -10.10 8.95 7.86
CA THR A 268 -9.42 9.03 9.17
C THR A 268 -10.38 9.46 10.29
N VAL A 269 -11.25 10.44 10.03
CA VAL A 269 -12.28 10.87 10.99
C VAL A 269 -13.29 9.75 11.24
N GLU A 270 -13.75 9.05 10.20
CA GLU A 270 -14.66 7.91 10.34
C GLU A 270 -14.03 6.77 11.16
N LEU A 271 -12.77 6.42 10.88
CA LEU A 271 -12.02 5.42 11.64
C LEU A 271 -11.89 5.82 13.11
N ARG A 272 -11.52 7.08 13.39
CA ARG A 272 -11.42 7.59 14.76
C ARG A 272 -12.77 7.50 15.50
N ASN A 273 -13.87 7.84 14.83
CA ASN A 273 -15.21 7.73 15.40
C ASN A 273 -15.60 6.26 15.65
N ALA A 274 -15.22 5.34 14.77
CA ALA A 274 -15.45 3.91 14.95
C ALA A 274 -14.68 3.37 16.15
N VAL A 275 -13.40 3.74 16.31
CA VAL A 275 -12.58 3.38 17.47
C VAL A 275 -13.19 3.91 18.77
N LEU A 276 -13.66 5.16 18.80
CA LEU A 276 -14.31 5.73 19.97
C LEU A 276 -15.58 4.96 20.37
N LYS A 277 -16.44 4.61 19.40
CA LYS A 277 -17.62 3.77 19.65
C LYS A 277 -17.24 2.40 20.22
N LEU A 278 -16.17 1.81 19.70
CA LEU A 278 -15.66 0.52 20.13
C LEU A 278 -15.20 0.57 21.59
N THR A 279 -14.47 1.62 21.97
CA THR A 279 -14.06 1.85 23.36
C THR A 279 -15.25 2.08 24.30
N GLU A 280 -16.30 2.77 23.85
CA GLU A 280 -17.53 2.96 24.62
C GLU A 280 -18.25 1.61 24.84
N THR A 281 -18.40 0.79 23.79
CA THR A 281 -18.98 -0.56 23.93
C THR A 281 -18.16 -1.48 24.83
N GLN A 282 -16.82 -1.33 24.85
CA GLN A 282 -15.96 -2.09 25.74
C GLN A 282 -16.19 -1.69 27.20
N GLN A 283 -16.29 -0.39 27.50
CA GLN A 283 -16.61 0.10 28.84
C GLN A 283 -17.98 -0.38 29.32
N ASP A 284 -18.99 -0.38 28.44
CA ASP A 284 -20.32 -0.91 28.76
C ASP A 284 -20.27 -2.41 29.08
N ASN A 285 -19.49 -3.19 28.32
CA ASN A 285 -19.30 -4.61 28.58
C ASN A 285 -18.60 -4.85 29.93
N GLU A 286 -17.55 -4.09 30.26
CA GLU A 286 -16.87 -4.17 31.55
C GLU A 286 -17.80 -3.84 32.72
N ARG A 287 -18.70 -2.87 32.53
CA ARG A 287 -19.74 -2.54 33.51
C ARG A 287 -20.74 -3.69 33.69
N LEU A 288 -21.24 -4.28 32.60
CA LEU A 288 -22.15 -5.42 32.66
C LEU A 288 -21.51 -6.64 33.32
N VAL A 289 -20.23 -6.92 33.03
CA VAL A 289 -19.48 -8.00 33.68
C VAL A 289 -19.36 -7.74 35.19
N SER A 290 -19.12 -6.49 35.60
CA SER A 290 -19.06 -6.10 37.01
C SER A 290 -20.43 -6.24 37.70
N GLU A 291 -21.52 -5.87 37.03
CA GLU A 291 -22.88 -6.03 37.54
C GLU A 291 -23.26 -7.51 37.69
N LEU A 292 -22.91 -8.37 36.72
CA LEU A 292 -23.11 -9.81 36.79
C LEU A 292 -22.28 -10.46 37.91
N ALA A 293 -21.03 -10.02 38.10
CA ALA A 293 -20.21 -10.49 39.21
C ALA A 293 -20.85 -10.14 40.56
N SER A 294 -21.31 -8.89 40.73
CA SER A 294 -22.04 -8.48 41.94
C SER A 294 -23.34 -9.25 42.15
N ALA A 295 -24.11 -9.51 41.08
CA ALA A 295 -25.34 -10.30 41.16
C ALA A 295 -25.06 -11.75 41.57
N ARG A 296 -24.00 -12.37 41.04
CA ARG A 296 -23.54 -13.71 41.42
C ARG A 296 -23.15 -13.77 42.89
N ASP A 297 -22.42 -12.78 43.38
CA ASP A 297 -21.99 -12.75 44.78
C ASP A 297 -23.19 -12.60 45.74
N ARG A 298 -24.21 -11.81 45.37
CA ARG A 298 -25.49 -11.74 46.13
C ARG A 298 -26.26 -13.06 46.13
N LEU A 299 -26.22 -13.82 45.04
CA LEU A 299 -26.85 -15.15 44.99
C LEU A 299 -26.13 -16.13 45.91
N ARG A 300 -24.79 -16.12 45.90
CA ARG A 300 -24.00 -16.93 46.84
C ARG A 300 -24.28 -16.57 48.30
N GLU A 301 -24.39 -15.28 48.61
CA GLU A 301 -24.73 -14.83 49.96
C GLU A 301 -26.10 -15.37 50.41
N LYS A 302 -27.11 -15.33 49.53
CA LYS A 302 -28.43 -15.92 49.80
C LYS A 302 -28.42 -17.44 49.95
N GLU A 303 -27.60 -18.15 49.19
CA GLU A 303 -27.40 -19.60 49.34
C GLU A 303 -26.84 -19.93 50.73
N PHE A 304 -25.83 -19.17 51.18
CA PHE A 304 -25.28 -19.30 52.53
C PHE A 304 -26.28 -18.95 53.65
N GLU A 305 -27.14 -17.94 53.45
CA GLU A 305 -28.20 -17.61 54.41
C GLU A 305 -29.28 -18.70 54.46
N GLY A 306 -29.63 -19.32 53.33
CA GLY A 306 -30.61 -20.40 53.25
C GLY A 306 -30.16 -21.68 53.98
N GLU A 307 -28.87 -22.02 53.91
CA GLU A 307 -28.32 -23.17 54.64
C GLU A 307 -28.34 -22.97 56.17
N ARG A 308 -28.17 -21.74 56.66
CA ARG A 308 -28.19 -21.45 58.11
C ARG A 308 -29.57 -21.61 58.77
N PHE A 309 -30.65 -21.54 58.00
CA PHE A 309 -32.02 -21.71 58.52
C PHE A 309 -32.55 -23.14 58.48
N SER A 310 -31.86 -24.09 57.83
CA SER A 310 -32.31 -25.50 57.76
C SER A 310 -31.73 -26.43 58.82
N THR A 311 -30.85 -25.94 59.71
CA THR A 311 -30.29 -26.74 60.81
C THR A 311 -30.94 -26.48 62.16
N GLU A 312 -32.15 -25.92 62.21
CA GLU A 312 -32.91 -25.96 63.46
C GLU A 312 -33.28 -27.42 63.73
N PRO A 313 -32.67 -28.09 64.73
CA PRO A 313 -32.90 -29.51 64.94
C PRO A 313 -34.36 -29.65 65.36
N ALA A 314 -35.15 -30.30 64.50
CA ALA A 314 -36.48 -30.73 64.87
C ALA A 314 -36.35 -31.56 66.16
N GLN A 315 -36.71 -30.96 67.30
CA GLN A 315 -36.89 -31.68 68.55
C GLN A 315 -38.07 -32.63 68.32
N ALA A 316 -37.76 -33.84 67.89
CA ALA A 316 -38.69 -34.94 67.92
C ALA A 316 -39.07 -35.19 69.39
N PRO A 317 -40.36 -35.17 69.76
CA PRO A 317 -40.77 -35.62 71.07
C PRO A 317 -40.40 -37.10 71.21
N ALA A 318 -39.62 -37.38 72.25
CA ALA A 318 -39.22 -38.72 72.62
C ALA A 318 -40.46 -39.50 73.09
N GLU A 319 -41.08 -40.27 72.20
CA GLU A 319 -41.96 -41.35 72.58
C GLU A 319 -41.42 -42.68 72.04
N SER A 320 -41.16 -43.54 73.01
CA SER A 320 -40.74 -44.92 72.93
C SER A 320 -41.67 -45.76 72.06
N MET A 321 -41.16 -46.40 71.02
CA MET A 321 -41.76 -47.64 70.52
C MET A 321 -40.71 -48.63 70.02
N GLU A 322 -41.01 -49.89 70.32
CA GLU A 322 -40.25 -51.13 70.25
C GLU A 322 -39.75 -51.52 68.85
N PRO A 323 -38.78 -52.45 68.75
CA PRO A 323 -38.31 -52.98 67.48
C PRO A 323 -39.24 -54.10 67.01
N ALA A 324 -40.09 -53.82 66.02
CA ALA A 324 -40.81 -54.85 65.27
C ALA A 324 -40.12 -55.09 63.92
N LEU A 325 -39.50 -56.27 63.83
CA LEU A 325 -39.11 -56.93 62.58
C LEU A 325 -40.28 -56.91 61.59
N LEU A 326 -40.06 -56.34 60.40
CA LEU A 326 -40.74 -56.76 59.17
C LEU A 326 -39.80 -56.45 58.01
N GLU A 327 -39.13 -57.50 57.54
CA GLU A 327 -38.70 -57.60 56.16
C GLU A 327 -39.93 -57.47 55.27
N GLU A 328 -39.95 -56.51 54.34
CA GLU A 328 -40.67 -56.66 53.09
C GLU A 328 -40.18 -55.59 52.09
N SER A 329 -39.49 -56.09 51.06
CA SER A 329 -39.81 -55.84 49.66
C SER A 329 -40.12 -54.39 49.26
N LEU A 330 -39.23 -53.79 48.46
CA LEU A 330 -39.55 -53.17 47.16
C LEU A 330 -38.28 -52.53 46.55
N SER A 331 -37.54 -53.33 45.79
CA SER A 331 -36.69 -52.82 44.71
C SER A 331 -37.58 -52.34 43.58
N SER A 332 -37.74 -51.02 43.46
CA SER A 332 -38.15 -50.38 42.20
C SER A 332 -37.02 -49.45 41.77
N PRO A 333 -36.33 -49.73 40.64
CA PRO A 333 -35.43 -48.75 40.07
C PRO A 333 -36.27 -47.59 39.52
N VAL A 334 -36.06 -46.40 40.07
CA VAL A 334 -36.53 -45.14 39.48
C VAL A 334 -35.90 -45.02 38.10
N GLN A 335 -36.68 -45.29 37.05
CA GLN A 335 -36.31 -44.94 35.69
C GLN A 335 -36.33 -43.41 35.60
N VAL A 336 -35.14 -42.81 35.65
CA VAL A 336 -34.94 -41.43 35.23
C VAL A 336 -35.13 -41.41 33.72
N GLU A 337 -36.30 -40.97 33.28
CA GLU A 337 -36.62 -40.71 31.88
C GLU A 337 -35.78 -39.51 31.42
N VAL A 338 -34.58 -39.81 30.92
CA VAL A 338 -33.71 -38.85 30.25
C VAL A 338 -34.42 -38.44 28.97
N ARG A 339 -35.09 -37.30 29.02
CA ARG A 339 -35.69 -36.64 27.87
C ARG A 339 -34.55 -36.31 26.88
N PRO A 340 -34.49 -36.90 25.68
CA PRO A 340 -33.44 -36.57 24.73
C PRO A 340 -33.61 -35.12 24.29
N GLU A 341 -32.52 -34.35 24.34
CA GLU A 341 -32.49 -33.00 23.79
C GLU A 341 -32.94 -33.03 22.33
N PRO A 342 -33.72 -32.04 21.87
CA PRO A 342 -34.12 -31.97 20.47
C PRO A 342 -32.86 -31.83 19.61
N VAL A 343 -32.59 -32.84 18.79
CA VAL A 343 -31.58 -32.76 17.73
C VAL A 343 -32.10 -31.73 16.73
N TRP A 344 -31.50 -30.54 16.73
CA TRP A 344 -31.76 -29.53 15.70
C TRP A 344 -31.24 -30.11 14.39
N ALA A 345 -32.17 -30.57 13.55
CA ALA A 345 -31.87 -30.99 12.20
C ALA A 345 -31.18 -29.82 11.48
N THR A 346 -29.89 -29.96 11.22
CA THR A 346 -29.14 -29.06 10.37
C THR A 346 -29.77 -29.12 8.98
N ALA A 347 -30.40 -28.02 8.58
CA ALA A 347 -30.96 -27.87 7.25
C ALA A 347 -29.85 -28.09 6.21
N PRO A 348 -30.12 -28.83 5.11
CA PRO A 348 -29.11 -29.07 4.09
C PRO A 348 -28.68 -27.75 3.45
N VAL A 349 -27.37 -27.49 3.49
CA VAL A 349 -26.74 -26.35 2.81
C VAL A 349 -27.05 -26.46 1.31
N PRO A 350 -27.69 -25.45 0.69
CA PRO A 350 -27.95 -25.49 -0.74
C PRO A 350 -26.64 -25.49 -1.51
N ARG A 351 -26.50 -26.45 -2.45
CA ARG A 351 -25.36 -26.51 -3.37
C ARG A 351 -25.30 -25.20 -4.19
N PRO A 352 -24.12 -24.57 -4.32
CA PRO A 352 -23.98 -23.42 -5.20
C PRO A 352 -24.24 -23.87 -6.65
N GLU A 353 -25.19 -23.21 -7.31
CA GLU A 353 -25.45 -23.40 -8.73
C GLU A 353 -24.20 -23.01 -9.54
N PRO A 354 -23.89 -23.73 -10.64
CA PRO A 354 -22.77 -23.39 -11.49
C PRO A 354 -22.99 -22.01 -12.12
N VAL A 355 -22.06 -21.10 -11.86
CA VAL A 355 -22.02 -19.76 -12.42
C VAL A 355 -22.06 -19.85 -13.95
N ARG A 356 -23.17 -19.40 -14.56
CA ARG A 356 -23.26 -19.23 -16.01
C ARG A 356 -22.18 -18.24 -16.45
N ALA A 357 -21.31 -18.70 -17.34
CA ALA A 357 -20.29 -17.88 -17.97
C ALA A 357 -20.95 -16.66 -18.64
N TYR A 358 -20.66 -15.47 -18.10
CA TYR A 358 -21.01 -14.20 -18.72
C TYR A 358 -20.22 -14.05 -20.02
N SER A 359 -20.93 -14.05 -21.15
CA SER A 359 -20.35 -13.61 -22.42
C SER A 359 -20.42 -12.08 -22.46
N PRO A 360 -19.31 -11.36 -22.69
CA PRO A 360 -19.35 -9.91 -22.81
C PRO A 360 -20.11 -9.50 -24.08
N PRO A 361 -20.91 -8.42 -24.04
CA PRO A 361 -21.60 -7.93 -25.22
C PRO A 361 -20.60 -7.38 -26.24
N VAL A 362 -20.87 -7.73 -27.50
CA VAL A 362 -20.17 -7.24 -28.68
C VAL A 362 -20.36 -5.72 -28.77
N THR A 363 -19.24 -4.99 -28.73
CA THR A 363 -19.19 -3.54 -28.97
C THR A 363 -19.36 -3.25 -30.46
N THR A 364 -20.49 -2.66 -30.83
CA THR A 364 -20.64 -1.92 -32.10
C THR A 364 -20.19 -0.47 -31.92
N PRO A 365 -19.51 0.14 -32.92
CA PRO A 365 -19.04 1.52 -32.82
C PRO A 365 -20.20 2.52 -32.90
N ALA A 366 -20.15 3.51 -32.01
CA ALA A 366 -21.13 4.59 -31.90
C ALA A 366 -20.93 5.65 -32.99
N SER A 367 -21.96 5.86 -33.79
CA SER A 367 -22.17 7.10 -34.55
C SER A 367 -23.49 7.72 -34.11
N ASP A 368 -23.40 9.00 -33.76
CA ASP A 368 -24.47 9.99 -33.71
C ASP A 368 -25.64 9.77 -32.73
N MET A 369 -25.52 10.35 -31.54
CA MET A 369 -26.67 10.84 -30.78
C MET A 369 -26.43 12.25 -30.20
N PRO A 370 -27.44 13.14 -30.25
CA PRO A 370 -27.34 14.53 -29.80
C PRO A 370 -27.35 14.67 -28.27
N ALA A 371 -26.70 15.74 -27.81
CA ALA A 371 -26.53 16.11 -26.41
C ALA A 371 -27.86 16.20 -25.63
N GLN A 372 -27.95 15.48 -24.52
CA GLN A 372 -29.01 15.65 -23.52
C GLN A 372 -28.62 16.71 -22.48
N PRO A 373 -29.60 17.49 -21.96
CA PRO A 373 -29.35 18.53 -20.98
C PRO A 373 -29.03 17.96 -19.60
N ALA A 374 -27.95 18.48 -19.00
CA ALA A 374 -27.47 18.12 -17.68
C ALA A 374 -28.32 18.75 -16.56
N THR A 375 -29.44 18.13 -16.21
CA THR A 375 -30.17 18.43 -14.96
C THR A 375 -30.93 17.19 -14.47
N ASP A 376 -30.31 16.35 -13.63
CA ASP A 376 -31.10 15.51 -12.69
C ASP A 376 -30.33 14.86 -11.53
N ILE A 377 -29.02 15.07 -11.39
CA ILE A 377 -28.24 14.44 -10.30
C ILE A 377 -28.52 15.11 -8.93
N GLN A 378 -28.94 16.38 -8.92
CA GLN A 378 -29.22 17.10 -7.67
C GLN A 378 -30.58 16.76 -7.05
N HIS A 379 -31.54 16.23 -7.83
CA HIS A 379 -32.85 15.87 -7.30
C HIS A 379 -32.76 14.56 -6.51
N ASP A 380 -32.06 13.56 -7.05
CA ASP A 380 -31.87 12.26 -6.38
C ASP A 380 -31.07 12.36 -5.08
N GLN A 381 -30.07 13.24 -5.00
CA GLN A 381 -29.32 13.43 -3.75
C GLN A 381 -30.17 14.07 -2.64
N ARG A 382 -31.12 14.94 -2.98
CA ARG A 382 -32.03 15.54 -1.98
C ARG A 382 -33.02 14.51 -1.44
N VAL A 383 -33.55 13.63 -2.29
CA VAL A 383 -34.48 12.58 -1.87
C VAL A 383 -33.79 11.58 -0.93
N LEU A 384 -32.52 11.24 -1.19
CA LEU A 384 -31.76 10.32 -0.35
C LEU A 384 -31.46 10.89 1.05
N VAL A 385 -31.10 12.17 1.12
CA VAL A 385 -30.82 12.86 2.40
C VAL A 385 -32.09 13.00 3.24
N ASP A 386 -33.23 13.31 2.61
CA ASP A 386 -34.51 13.46 3.30
C ASP A 386 -35.02 12.11 3.84
N ALA A 387 -34.77 11.00 3.14
CA ALA A 387 -35.06 9.66 3.61
C ALA A 387 -34.20 9.24 4.81
N LEU A 388 -32.90 9.58 4.79
CA LEU A 388 -31.97 9.31 5.90
C LEU A 388 -32.31 10.09 7.17
N LEU A 389 -32.69 11.37 7.04
CA LEU A 389 -33.08 12.19 8.19
C LEU A 389 -34.39 11.69 8.84
N ARG A 390 -35.36 11.21 8.05
CA ARG A 390 -36.58 10.59 8.59
C ARG A 390 -36.32 9.26 9.29
N PHE A 391 -35.33 8.50 8.83
CA PHE A 391 -34.94 7.24 9.46
C PHE A 391 -34.23 7.46 10.81
N LEU A 392 -33.37 8.48 10.89
CA LEU A 392 -32.64 8.82 12.12
C LEU A 392 -33.51 9.52 13.17
N GLY A 393 -34.57 10.22 12.77
CA GLY A 393 -35.50 10.89 13.70
C GLY A 393 -36.59 10.01 14.32
N ARG A 394 -36.61 8.69 14.05
CA ARG A 394 -37.62 7.73 14.57
C ARG A 394 -37.07 6.65 15.52
N ARG A 395 -35.84 6.81 16.01
CA ARG A 395 -35.33 5.97 17.11
C ARG A 395 -35.39 6.72 18.42
#